data_AF-A0A817SRR0-F1
#
_entry.id   AF-A0A817SRR0-F1
#
_cell.length_a   1.000
_cell.length_b   1.000
_cell.length_c   1.000
_cell.angle_alpha   90.00
_cell.angle_beta   90.00
_cell.angle_gamma   90.00
#
_symmetry.space_group_name_H-M   'P 1'
#
loop_
_entity.id
_entity.type
_entity.pdbx_description
1 polymer ?
#
loop_
_entity_poly.entity_id
_entity_poly.type
_entity_poly.pdbx_seq_one_letter_code
_entity_poly.pdbx_strand_id
1 'polypeptide(L)'
;YRFREDYYVSGGAGYILTRKGLDLFSSYMKNDSIYSQCNSSMEDIMVGQCLKNILQLLPFHIRKDLELVGETVDEHGRERFHPLAFRIHFNGPSNKTKREWIHFRPFHHNLFGYEALSETTISFHYTQPSDMYEMDAFIYDIRLFDKQVCRSHL
;
A
#
# COMPACT_ATOMS: atom_id res chain seq x y z
N TYR A 1 -15.91 -0.62 1.89
CA TYR A 1 -14.47 -0.91 1.94
C TYR A 1 -13.86 -0.34 0.69
N ARG A 2 -12.97 0.64 0.79
CA ARG A 2 -12.18 1.17 -0.32
C ARG A 2 -10.72 0.84 -0.05
N PHE A 3 -9.85 0.95 -1.07
CA PHE A 3 -8.43 0.76 -0.81
C PHE A 3 -7.85 1.93 0.02
N ARG A 4 -8.33 3.17 -0.13
CA ARG A 4 -7.90 4.37 0.62
C ARG A 4 -9.11 5.08 1.22
N GLU A 5 -8.93 5.61 2.41
CA GLU A 5 -9.67 6.76 2.95
C GLU A 5 -8.68 7.63 3.74
N ASP A 6 -9.10 8.77 4.28
CA ASP A 6 -8.21 9.74 4.96
C ASP A 6 -7.56 9.22 6.25
N TYR A 7 -8.00 8.06 6.76
CA TYR A 7 -7.55 7.51 8.04
C TYR A 7 -7.11 6.05 7.97
N TYR A 8 -7.28 5.36 6.84
CA TYR A 8 -6.78 4.00 6.67
C TYR A 8 -6.45 3.71 5.20
N VAL A 9 -5.58 2.73 5.01
CA VAL A 9 -5.27 2.12 3.72
C VAL A 9 -5.51 0.61 3.83
N SER A 10 -5.90 -0.02 2.73
CA SER A 10 -6.14 -1.46 2.67
C SER A 10 -4.85 -2.23 2.98
N GLY A 11 -4.94 -3.21 3.87
CA GLY A 11 -3.78 -3.93 4.38
C GLY A 11 -3.14 -4.94 3.41
N GLY A 12 -3.77 -5.24 2.26
CA GLY A 12 -3.32 -6.31 1.38
C GLY A 12 -1.89 -6.15 0.87
N ALA A 13 -1.55 -4.97 0.34
CA ALA A 13 -0.19 -4.68 -0.11
C ALA A 13 0.76 -4.36 1.06
N GLY A 14 0.26 -4.36 2.29
CA GLY A 14 0.95 -3.85 3.47
C GLY A 14 0.91 -2.32 3.56
N TYR A 15 1.36 -1.82 4.71
CA TYR A 15 1.51 -0.40 5.00
C TYR A 15 2.79 -0.18 5.83
N ILE A 16 3.33 1.03 5.80
CA ILE A 16 4.54 1.39 6.53
C ILE A 16 4.17 2.39 7.63
N LEU A 17 4.61 2.12 8.86
CA LEU A 17 4.51 3.05 9.97
C LEU A 17 5.90 3.61 10.28
N THR A 18 5.97 4.90 10.59
CA THR A 18 7.19 5.47 11.18
C THR A 18 7.44 4.83 12.54
N ARG A 19 8.70 4.79 12.99
CA ARG A 19 9.06 4.30 14.33
C ARG A 19 8.19 4.93 15.43
N LYS A 20 8.05 6.26 15.40
CA LYS A 20 7.22 7.00 16.35
C LYS A 20 5.74 6.60 16.26
N GLY A 21 5.21 6.41 15.06
CA GLY A 21 3.83 5.93 14.86
C GLY A 21 3.62 4.54 15.44
N LEU A 22 4.56 3.62 15.22
CA LEU A 22 4.52 2.26 15.77
C LEU A 22 4.61 2.25 17.30
N ASP A 23 5.50 3.06 17.89
CA ASP A 23 5.67 3.15 19.35
C ASP A 23 4.39 3.68 20.02
N LEU A 24 3.76 4.69 19.42
CA LEU A 24 2.48 5.24 19.87
C LEU A 24 1.36 4.21 19.76
N PHE A 25 1.27 3.54 18.61
CA PHE A 25 0.27 2.49 18.39
C PHE A 25 0.42 1.34 19.40
N SER A 26 1.63 0.81 19.56
CA SER A 26 1.92 -0.27 20.51
C SER A 26 1.57 0.12 21.95
N SER A 27 1.90 1.35 22.35
CA SER A 27 1.58 1.84 23.70
C SER A 27 0.08 1.98 23.93
N TYR A 28 -0.66 2.44 22.92
CA TYR A 28 -2.11 2.59 22.97
C TYR A 28 -2.83 1.23 23.05
N MET A 29 -2.35 0.25 22.29
CA MET A 29 -2.91 -1.11 22.26
C MET A 29 -2.78 -1.86 23.60
N LYS A 30 -1.84 -1.47 24.47
CA LYS A 30 -1.67 -2.08 25.81
C LYS A 30 -2.75 -1.67 26.81
N ASN A 31 -3.60 -0.69 26.48
CA ASN A 31 -4.68 -0.24 27.34
C ASN A 31 -6.03 -0.68 26.76
N ASP A 32 -6.59 -1.75 27.30
CA ASP A 32 -7.84 -2.36 26.83
C ASP A 32 -9.03 -1.38 26.82
N SER A 33 -9.11 -0.49 27.80
CA SER A 33 -10.19 0.51 27.88
C SER A 33 -10.14 1.53 26.75
N ILE A 34 -8.96 1.71 26.17
CA ILE A 34 -8.69 2.69 25.12
C ILE A 34 -8.75 2.00 23.73
N TYR A 35 -8.19 0.80 23.63
CA TYR A 35 -8.25 -0.05 22.43
C TYR A 35 -9.70 -0.42 22.03
N SER A 36 -10.55 -0.73 23.01
CA SER A 36 -11.95 -1.08 22.77
C SER A 36 -12.75 -0.01 22.02
N GLN A 37 -12.27 1.24 21.99
CA GLN A 37 -12.89 2.37 21.29
C GLN A 37 -12.56 2.45 19.79
N CYS A 38 -11.62 1.63 19.29
CA CYS A 38 -11.24 1.58 17.88
C CYS A 38 -11.28 0.16 17.29
N ASN A 39 -11.90 -0.78 17.99
CA ASN A 39 -11.97 -2.18 17.56
C ASN A 39 -12.83 -2.35 16.29
N SER A 40 -12.35 -3.16 15.35
CA SER A 40 -13.03 -3.51 14.11
C SER A 40 -12.64 -4.93 13.71
N SER A 41 -13.54 -5.67 13.06
CA SER A 41 -13.22 -6.98 12.48
C SER A 41 -12.31 -6.91 11.25
N MET A 42 -12.15 -5.70 10.69
CA MET A 42 -11.20 -5.40 9.61
C MET A 42 -9.97 -4.74 10.21
N GLU A 43 -8.85 -5.45 10.19
CA GLU A 43 -7.60 -5.07 10.88
C GLU A 43 -7.04 -3.73 10.39
N ASP A 44 -7.06 -3.48 9.10
CA ASP A 44 -6.58 -2.23 8.51
C ASP A 44 -7.42 -1.01 8.90
N ILE A 45 -8.75 -1.17 8.92
CA ILE A 45 -9.67 -0.15 9.44
C ILE A 45 -9.39 0.07 10.94
N MET A 46 -9.19 -1.01 11.71
CA MET A 46 -8.88 -0.93 13.14
C MET A 46 -7.60 -0.15 13.38
N VAL A 47 -6.50 -0.50 12.69
CA VAL A 47 -5.21 0.19 12.80
C VAL A 47 -5.37 1.67 12.49
N GLY A 48 -6.02 2.00 11.37
CA GLY A 48 -6.28 3.38 10.98
C GLY A 48 -7.12 4.14 12.01
N GLN A 49 -8.17 3.53 12.53
CA GLN A 49 -9.04 4.15 13.54
C GLN A 49 -8.33 4.36 14.87
N CYS A 50 -7.53 3.40 15.33
CA CYS A 50 -6.74 3.55 16.54
C CYS A 50 -5.67 4.66 16.38
N LEU A 51 -4.96 4.70 15.26
CA LEU A 51 -3.99 5.77 14.95
C LEU A 51 -4.67 7.14 14.92
N LYS A 52 -5.87 7.23 14.31
CA LYS A 52 -6.67 8.47 14.31
C LYS A 52 -7.04 8.92 15.73
N ASN A 53 -7.42 7.99 16.60
CA ASN A 53 -7.75 8.30 18.00
C ASN A 53 -6.52 8.77 18.78
N ILE A 54 -5.38 8.08 18.62
CA ILE A 54 -4.10 8.49 19.20
C ILE A 54 -3.78 9.93 18.82
N LEU A 55 -3.84 10.28 17.54
CA LEU A 55 -3.52 11.63 17.09
C LEU A 55 -4.46 12.70 17.67
N GLN A 56 -5.74 12.38 17.91
CA GLN A 56 -6.67 13.32 18.54
C GLN A 56 -6.34 13.58 20.01
N LEU A 57 -5.79 12.60 20.71
CA LEU A 57 -5.42 12.71 22.13
C LEU A 57 -4.05 13.36 22.36
N LEU A 58 -3.19 13.36 21.34
CA LEU A 58 -1.83 13.91 21.45
C LEU A 58 -1.82 15.45 21.43
N PRO A 59 -0.95 16.09 22.22
CA PRO A 59 -0.74 17.53 22.14
C PRO A 59 -0.37 17.97 20.73
N PHE A 60 -0.85 19.14 20.30
CA PHE A 60 -0.65 19.67 18.94
C PHE A 60 0.83 19.64 18.50
N HIS A 61 1.74 20.08 19.38
CA HIS A 61 3.17 20.12 19.08
C HIS A 61 3.81 18.74 18.85
N ILE A 62 3.20 17.65 19.34
CA ILE A 62 3.68 16.27 19.12
C ILE A 62 3.15 15.71 17.81
N ARG A 63 1.92 16.05 17.43
CA ARG A 63 1.19 15.48 16.28
C ARG A 63 1.30 16.28 14.99
N LYS A 64 1.72 17.56 15.05
CA LYS A 64 1.76 18.46 13.88
C LYS A 64 2.59 17.92 12.70
N ASP A 65 3.57 17.06 12.98
CA ASP A 65 4.47 16.47 11.98
C ASP A 65 4.12 14.98 11.71
N LEU A 66 2.96 14.52 12.17
CA LEU A 66 2.48 13.15 11.96
C LEU A 66 1.31 13.16 10.97
N GLU A 67 1.38 12.26 9.99
CA GLU A 67 0.35 12.02 8.99
C GLU A 67 -0.24 10.62 9.17
N LEU A 68 -1.57 10.47 9.01
CA LEU A 68 -2.24 9.16 9.09
C LEU A 68 -2.05 8.34 7.83
N VAL A 69 -2.25 8.97 6.68
CA VAL A 69 -2.18 8.35 5.36
C VAL A 69 -1.31 9.21 4.48
N GLY A 70 -0.05 8.81 4.35
CA GLY A 70 0.92 9.50 3.50
C GLY A 70 0.69 9.25 2.00
N GLU A 71 1.51 9.91 1.20
CA GLU A 71 1.47 9.77 -0.26
C GLU A 71 1.99 8.40 -0.73
N THR A 72 1.13 7.66 -1.42
CA THR A 72 1.37 6.29 -1.87
C THR A 72 1.67 6.17 -3.36
N VAL A 73 1.68 7.30 -4.08
CA VAL A 73 2.02 7.39 -5.50
C VAL A 73 3.37 8.04 -5.72
N ASP A 74 3.98 7.80 -6.87
CA ASP A 74 5.14 8.57 -7.31
C ASP A 74 4.74 9.93 -7.92
N GLU A 75 5.75 10.67 -8.38
CA GLU A 75 5.59 12.00 -8.98
C GLU A 75 4.74 12.02 -10.26
N HIS A 76 4.51 10.86 -10.88
CA HIS A 76 3.65 10.68 -12.05
C HIS A 76 2.25 10.19 -11.69
N GLY A 77 1.93 10.04 -10.40
CA GLY A 77 0.65 9.53 -9.92
C GLY A 77 0.50 8.02 -10.01
N ARG A 78 1.61 7.27 -10.18
CA ARG A 78 1.59 5.80 -10.29
C ARG A 78 1.72 5.13 -8.93
N GLU A 79 1.02 4.02 -8.76
CA GLU A 79 0.95 3.31 -7.49
C GLU A 79 2.30 2.72 -7.06
N ARG A 80 2.59 2.80 -5.75
CA ARG A 80 3.75 2.14 -5.13
C ARG A 80 3.38 0.91 -4.30
N PHE A 81 2.15 0.86 -3.78
CA PHE A 81 1.60 -0.26 -3.02
C PHE A 81 0.47 -0.90 -3.84
N HIS A 82 0.74 -2.06 -4.42
CA HIS A 82 -0.14 -2.65 -5.43
C HIS A 82 -1.13 -3.64 -4.80
N PRO A 83 -2.46 -3.38 -4.83
CA PRO A 83 -3.45 -4.23 -4.17
C PRO A 83 -3.68 -5.58 -4.87
N LEU A 84 -3.02 -5.83 -6.01
CA LEU A 84 -3.11 -7.05 -6.80
C LEU A 84 -1.71 -7.63 -7.08
N ALA A 85 -1.69 -8.88 -7.52
CA ALA A 85 -0.46 -9.53 -7.95
C ALA A 85 0.10 -8.83 -9.19
N PHE A 86 1.43 -8.81 -9.32
CA PHE A 86 2.17 -8.25 -10.45
C PHE A 86 1.53 -8.63 -11.80
N ARG A 87 1.30 -9.92 -12.05
CA ARG A 87 0.71 -10.42 -13.32
C ARG A 87 -0.65 -9.79 -13.65
N ILE A 88 -1.45 -9.45 -12.64
CA ILE A 88 -2.79 -8.87 -12.80
C ILE A 88 -2.68 -7.36 -13.05
N HIS A 89 -1.72 -6.68 -12.43
CA HIS A 89 -1.43 -5.27 -12.74
C HIS A 89 -0.98 -5.12 -14.20
N PHE A 90 -0.18 -6.05 -14.73
CA PHE A 90 0.26 -5.99 -16.12
C PHE A 90 -0.83 -6.35 -17.13
N ASN A 91 -1.47 -7.51 -16.96
CA ASN A 91 -2.38 -8.04 -17.97
C ASN A 91 -3.83 -7.58 -17.78
N GLY A 92 -4.12 -6.91 -16.67
CA GLY A 92 -5.47 -6.67 -16.21
C GLY A 92 -6.19 -7.96 -15.78
N PRO A 93 -7.38 -7.83 -15.19
CA PRO A 93 -8.22 -8.96 -14.81
C PRO A 93 -8.78 -9.65 -16.07
N SER A 94 -8.68 -10.98 -16.10
CA SER A 94 -9.16 -11.82 -17.21
C SER A 94 -10.68 -11.98 -17.27
N ASN A 95 -11.41 -11.67 -16.20
CA ASN A 95 -12.88 -11.78 -16.13
C ASN A 95 -13.53 -10.44 -15.71
N LYS A 96 -14.68 -10.13 -16.31
CA LYS A 96 -15.52 -8.96 -16.04
C LYS A 96 -15.84 -8.77 -14.55
N THR A 97 -16.20 -9.82 -13.82
CA THR A 97 -16.55 -9.69 -12.39
C THR A 97 -15.38 -9.23 -11.53
N LYS A 98 -14.15 -9.70 -11.83
CA LYS A 98 -12.94 -9.22 -11.15
C LYS A 98 -12.63 -7.79 -11.55
N ARG A 99 -12.82 -7.45 -12.83
CA ARG A 99 -12.64 -6.10 -13.34
C ARG A 99 -13.56 -5.10 -12.65
N GLU A 100 -14.84 -5.43 -12.52
CA GLU A 100 -15.83 -4.62 -11.78
C GLU A 100 -15.43 -4.49 -10.31
N TRP A 101 -15.08 -5.58 -9.62
CA TRP A 101 -14.64 -5.54 -8.22
C TRP A 101 -13.45 -4.59 -7.99
N ILE A 102 -12.47 -4.59 -8.90
CA ILE A 102 -11.29 -3.70 -8.85
C ILE A 102 -11.69 -2.25 -9.14
N HIS A 103 -12.51 -2.00 -10.17
CA HIS A 103 -12.91 -0.65 -10.55
C HIS A 103 -13.77 0.08 -9.51
N PHE A 104 -14.47 -0.63 -8.63
CA PHE A 104 -15.27 -0.02 -7.55
C PHE A 104 -14.48 0.24 -6.25
N ARG A 105 -13.15 0.03 -6.28
CA ARG A 105 -12.26 0.22 -5.13
C ARG A 105 -11.08 1.17 -5.43
N PRO A 106 -11.17 2.15 -6.35
CA PRO A 106 -9.98 2.82 -6.85
C PRO A 106 -9.24 3.57 -5.73
N PHE A 107 -7.91 3.52 -5.82
CA PHE A 107 -6.95 4.17 -4.93
C PHE A 107 -6.38 5.40 -5.66
N HIS A 108 -5.92 5.23 -6.91
CA HIS A 108 -5.59 6.29 -7.89
C HIS A 108 -5.98 5.93 -9.33
N HIS A 109 -5.73 6.84 -10.30
CA HIS A 109 -6.03 6.65 -11.73
C HIS A 109 -5.12 5.60 -12.39
N ASN A 110 -5.62 4.88 -13.40
CA ASN A 110 -4.91 3.86 -14.19
C ASN A 110 -4.36 2.67 -13.36
N LEU A 111 -5.19 1.63 -13.17
CA LEU A 111 -4.84 0.47 -12.33
C LEU A 111 -4.02 -0.62 -13.05
N PHE A 112 -3.89 -0.55 -14.38
CA PHE A 112 -3.32 -1.62 -15.19
C PHE A 112 -2.35 -1.11 -16.24
N GLY A 113 -1.42 -1.98 -16.65
CA GLY A 113 -0.42 -1.70 -17.67
C GLY A 113 0.84 -1.05 -17.11
N TYR A 114 1.81 -0.78 -17.99
CA TYR A 114 3.09 -0.18 -17.62
C TYR A 114 2.94 1.23 -17.02
N GLU A 115 1.93 1.98 -17.44
CA GLU A 115 1.64 3.31 -16.93
C GLU A 115 1.16 3.28 -15.47
N ALA A 116 0.64 2.15 -14.98
CA ALA A 116 0.21 1.99 -13.60
C ALA A 116 1.36 1.64 -12.65
N LEU A 117 2.51 1.21 -13.17
CA LEU A 117 3.62 0.72 -12.37
C LEU A 117 4.63 1.82 -12.07
N SER A 118 4.77 2.18 -10.79
CA SER A 118 5.82 3.09 -10.36
C SER A 118 7.21 2.44 -10.46
N GLU A 119 8.20 3.21 -10.91
CA GLU A 119 9.63 2.85 -10.82
C GLU A 119 10.11 2.73 -9.37
N THR A 120 9.37 3.33 -8.44
CA THR A 120 9.61 3.26 -6.99
C THR A 120 8.59 2.35 -6.30
N THR A 121 8.19 1.27 -6.96
CA THR A 121 7.28 0.27 -6.40
C THR A 121 7.83 -0.33 -5.11
N ILE A 122 6.95 -0.51 -4.11
CA ILE A 122 7.28 -1.03 -2.79
C ILE A 122 6.80 -2.48 -2.62
N SER A 123 5.56 -2.79 -3.01
CA SER A 123 4.99 -4.12 -2.76
C SER A 123 3.83 -4.50 -3.67
N PHE A 124 3.57 -5.81 -3.78
CA PHE A 124 2.42 -6.40 -4.46
C PHE A 124 1.68 -7.38 -3.55
N HIS A 125 0.35 -7.27 -3.49
CA HIS A 125 -0.51 -8.22 -2.80
C HIS A 125 -0.76 -9.48 -3.66
N TYR A 126 -1.22 -10.59 -3.06
CA TYR A 126 -1.49 -11.87 -3.75
C TYR A 126 -0.29 -12.45 -4.54
N THR A 127 0.93 -12.07 -4.17
CA THR A 127 2.18 -12.59 -4.74
C THR A 127 2.39 -14.03 -4.27
N GLN A 128 2.56 -14.96 -5.20
CA GLN A 128 2.83 -16.36 -4.86
C GLN A 128 4.32 -16.57 -4.52
N PRO A 129 4.68 -17.63 -3.79
CA PRO A 129 6.08 -17.92 -3.49
C PRO A 129 6.97 -17.98 -4.75
N SER A 130 6.49 -18.56 -5.85
CA SER A 130 7.22 -18.57 -7.13
C SER A 130 7.43 -17.17 -7.68
N ASP A 131 6.39 -16.33 -7.65
CA ASP A 131 6.46 -14.93 -8.09
C ASP A 131 7.52 -14.16 -7.27
N MET A 132 7.66 -14.45 -5.97
CA MET A 132 8.69 -13.83 -5.11
C MET A 132 10.11 -14.23 -5.53
N TYR A 133 10.36 -15.51 -5.78
CA TYR A 133 11.69 -15.97 -6.25
C TYR A 133 12.03 -15.43 -7.64
N GLU A 134 11.04 -15.34 -8.54
CA GLU A 134 11.23 -14.72 -9.85
C GLU A 134 11.61 -13.24 -9.72
N MET A 135 10.88 -12.49 -8.88
CA MET A 135 11.20 -11.08 -8.61
C MET A 135 12.60 -10.90 -7.99
N ASP A 136 12.96 -11.74 -7.02
CA ASP A 136 14.28 -11.71 -6.37
C ASP A 136 15.39 -11.92 -7.41
N ALA A 137 15.25 -12.93 -8.27
CA ALA A 137 16.18 -13.19 -9.36
C ALA A 137 16.26 -12.02 -10.35
N PHE A 138 15.12 -11.43 -10.74
CA PHE A 138 15.09 -10.28 -11.66
C PHE A 138 15.73 -9.02 -11.08
N ILE A 139 15.64 -8.81 -9.76
CA ILE A 139 16.16 -7.61 -9.09
C ILE A 139 17.65 -7.77 -8.77
N TYR A 140 18.08 -8.94 -8.29
CA TYR A 140 19.41 -9.11 -7.71
C TYR A 140 20.38 -9.96 -8.54
N ASP A 141 19.88 -10.95 -9.27
CA ASP A 141 20.73 -11.95 -9.92
C ASP A 141 20.92 -11.73 -11.42
N ILE A 142 19.82 -11.45 -12.14
CA ILE A 142 19.85 -11.32 -13.60
C ILE A 142 20.43 -9.97 -13.98
N ARG A 143 21.65 -9.99 -14.51
CA ARG A 143 22.31 -8.82 -15.08
C ARG A 143 22.12 -8.79 -16.59
N LEU A 144 21.68 -7.65 -17.10
CA LEU A 144 21.73 -7.39 -18.53
C LEU A 144 23.20 -7.27 -18.94
N PHE A 145 23.66 -8.14 -19.85
CA PHE A 145 24.93 -7.95 -20.55
C PHE A 145 24.75 -6.82 -21.57
N ASP A 146 25.59 -5.78 -21.49
CA ASP A 146 25.79 -4.71 -22.48
C ASP A 146 24.57 -4.33 -23.34
N LYS A 147 23.57 -3.68 -22.75
CA LYS A 147 22.58 -2.93 -23.53
C LYS A 147 22.49 -1.50 -23.01
N GLN A 148 23.03 -0.58 -23.82
CA GLN A 148 22.49 0.78 -23.92
C GLN A 148 20.95 0.69 -23.85
N VAL A 149 20.38 1.35 -22.85
CA VAL A 149 18.96 1.29 -22.52
C VAL A 149 18.14 1.80 -23.70
N CYS A 150 17.71 0.91 -24.59
CA CYS A 150 16.62 1.19 -25.52
C CYS A 150 15.29 1.09 -24.76
N ARG A 151 14.95 2.14 -23.99
CA ARG A 151 13.54 2.48 -23.79
C ARG A 151 13.22 3.66 -24.69
N SER A 152 13.06 3.39 -25.99
CA SER A 152 12.33 4.28 -26.87
C SER A 152 10.84 3.99 -26.68
N HIS A 153 10.10 5.00 -26.25
CA HIS A 153 8.65 5.04 -26.11
C HIS A 153 7.91 4.20 -27.17
N LEU A 154 7.08 3.27 -26.70
CA LEU A 154 5.92 2.74 -27.42
C LEU A 154 4.68 3.09 -26.60
#